data_AF-A0A3A0EVU5-F1
#
_entry.id   AF-A0A3A0EVU5-F1
#
_cell.length_a   1.000
_cell.length_b   1.000
_cell.length_c   1.000
_cell.angle_alpha   90.00
_cell.angle_beta   90.00
_cell.angle_gamma   90.00
#
_symmetry.space_group_name_H-M   'P 1'
#
loop_
_entity.id
_entity.type
_entity.pdbx_description
1 polymer ?
#
loop_
_entity_poly.entity_id
_entity_poly.type
_entity_poly.pdbx_seq_one_letter_code
_entity_poly.pdbx_strand_id
1 'polypeptide(L)'
;MEPVDLQVVGHEYVGVVEEVGSAVKKVKVGDFVVASFVISDVEERGDEGVAKIKALTNGLGAHSVVEAVGIEQSTMQAIRATRPGGHMGFVGVNHGVSIPGPELFFAEIHTHGGPAPVRHE
;
A
#
# COMPACT_ATOMS: atom_id res chain seq x y z
N MET A 1 -3.29 -13.28 -27.94
CA MET A 1 -3.47 -12.12 -27.04
C MET A 1 -2.40 -11.15 -27.42
N GLU A 2 -2.77 -10.00 -27.98
CA GLU A 2 -1.80 -8.98 -28.38
C GLU A 2 -1.14 -8.37 -27.13
N PRO A 3 0.15 -7.97 -27.18
CA PRO A 3 0.78 -7.26 -26.09
C PRO A 3 0.15 -5.87 -25.95
N VAL A 4 -0.27 -5.52 -24.73
CA VAL A 4 -0.79 -4.19 -24.43
C VAL A 4 0.40 -3.29 -24.06
N ASP A 5 0.59 -2.22 -24.83
CA ASP A 5 1.63 -1.22 -24.58
C ASP A 5 1.19 -0.31 -23.42
N LEU A 6 1.60 -0.64 -22.20
CA LEU A 6 1.29 0.09 -20.97
C LEU A 6 2.24 1.29 -20.81
N GLN A 7 2.09 2.31 -21.64
CA GLN A 7 2.70 3.63 -21.40
C GLN A 7 1.81 4.48 -20.47
N VAL A 8 1.77 4.12 -19.19
CA VAL A 8 1.54 5.07 -18.08
C VAL A 8 2.54 4.74 -16.98
N VAL A 9 3.68 5.43 -17.00
CA VAL A 9 4.70 5.33 -15.96
C VAL A 9 4.25 6.11 -14.72
N GLY A 10 4.11 5.41 -13.59
CA GLY A 10 4.49 5.93 -12.28
C GLY A 10 3.47 5.83 -11.14
N HIS A 11 3.30 4.66 -10.50
CA HIS A 11 2.54 4.52 -9.25
C HIS A 11 3.02 3.39 -8.31
N GLU A 12 4.22 2.84 -8.50
CA GLU A 12 4.68 1.63 -7.82
C GLU A 12 6.13 1.79 -7.34
N TYR A 13 6.36 1.89 -6.03
CA TYR A 13 7.70 2.01 -5.45
C TYR A 13 7.74 1.43 -4.03
N VAL A 14 8.79 0.67 -3.73
CA VAL A 14 9.23 0.37 -2.36
C VAL A 14 10.48 1.18 -2.11
N GLY A 15 10.58 1.84 -0.97
CA GLY A 15 11.77 2.60 -0.68
C GLY A 15 11.68 3.43 0.59
N VAL A 16 12.76 4.13 0.86
CA VAL A 16 12.84 5.12 1.92
C VAL A 16 12.59 6.49 1.31
N VAL A 17 11.78 7.30 1.98
CA VAL A 17 11.57 8.70 1.60
C VAL A 17 12.87 9.46 1.82
N GLU A 18 13.46 9.99 0.76
CA GLU A 18 14.69 10.79 0.84
C GLU A 18 14.42 12.31 0.91
N GLU A 19 13.28 12.77 0.37
CA GLU A 19 12.86 14.18 0.38
C GLU A 19 11.33 14.30 0.49
N VAL A 20 10.83 15.39 1.11
CA VAL A 20 9.40 15.74 1.14
C VAL A 20 9.17 17.23 0.84
N GLY A 21 8.11 17.55 0.11
CA GLY A 21 7.70 18.93 -0.16
C GLY A 21 7.08 19.63 1.07
N SER A 22 7.12 20.97 1.10
CA SER A 22 6.68 21.79 2.24
C SER A 22 5.20 21.64 2.64
N ALA A 23 4.36 21.18 1.72
CA ALA A 23 2.95 20.91 1.95
C ALA A 23 2.67 19.53 2.56
N VAL A 24 3.64 18.61 2.57
CA VAL A 24 3.48 17.26 3.14
C VAL A 24 3.41 17.34 4.67
N LYS A 25 2.42 16.67 5.27
CA LYS A 25 2.18 16.69 6.74
C LYS A 25 2.20 15.32 7.41
N LYS A 26 2.11 14.23 6.65
CA LYS A 26 1.86 12.87 7.17
C LYS A 26 2.96 11.85 6.85
N VAL A 27 3.92 12.23 6.01
CA VAL A 27 5.08 11.41 5.62
C VAL A 27 6.32 12.25 5.86
N LYS A 28 7.40 11.63 6.31
CA LYS A 28 8.69 12.29 6.57
C LYS A 28 9.84 11.54 5.90
N VAL A 29 10.96 12.25 5.70
CA VAL A 29 12.23 11.64 5.32
C VAL A 29 12.58 10.51 6.29
N GLY A 30 13.00 9.37 5.75
CA GLY A 30 13.26 8.14 6.49
C GLY A 30 12.06 7.19 6.61
N ASP A 31 10.85 7.60 6.22
CA ASP A 31 9.72 6.67 6.19
C ASP A 31 9.92 5.63 5.08
N PHE A 32 9.74 4.35 5.42
CA PHE A 32 9.59 3.28 4.43
C PHE A 32 8.17 3.30 3.85
N VAL A 33 8.05 3.48 2.54
CA VAL A 33 6.81 3.57 1.78
C VAL A 33 6.70 2.42 0.79
N VAL A 34 5.49 1.88 0.65
CA VAL A 34 5.15 0.83 -0.31
C VAL A 34 3.93 1.27 -1.12
N ALA A 35 4.04 1.29 -2.44
CA ALA A 35 2.90 1.37 -3.34
C ALA A 35 2.81 0.07 -4.17
N SER A 36 1.71 -0.66 -4.02
CA SER A 36 1.58 -2.02 -4.57
C SER A 36 0.93 -2.02 -5.96
N PHE A 37 1.59 -2.65 -6.92
CA PHE A 37 0.91 -3.50 -7.90
C PHE A 37 1.65 -4.82 -8.07
N VAL A 38 1.06 -5.72 -8.84
CA VAL A 38 1.26 -7.18 -8.90
C VAL A 38 2.70 -7.62 -9.29
N ILE A 39 3.70 -6.74 -9.42
CA ILE A 39 5.13 -7.11 -9.50
C ILE A 39 5.96 -5.99 -8.85
N SER A 40 6.60 -6.25 -7.71
CA SER A 40 7.47 -5.32 -6.97
C SER A 40 8.70 -6.08 -6.43
N ASP A 41 9.59 -5.45 -5.65
CA ASP A 41 10.71 -6.09 -4.92
C ASP A 41 10.27 -7.28 -4.03
N VAL A 42 8.97 -7.40 -3.79
CA VAL A 42 8.29 -8.56 -3.20
C VAL A 42 7.35 -9.15 -4.26
N GLU A 43 7.81 -10.22 -4.92
CA GLU A 43 7.03 -10.97 -5.92
C GLU A 43 5.97 -11.87 -5.27
N GLU A 44 6.17 -12.21 -3.99
CA GLU A 44 5.31 -13.08 -3.22
C GLU A 44 3.97 -12.41 -2.87
N ARG A 45 2.97 -13.24 -2.58
CA ARG A 45 1.59 -12.81 -2.31
C ARG A 45 1.07 -13.38 -1.00
N GLY A 46 0.01 -12.75 -0.49
CA GLY A 46 -0.60 -13.13 0.77
C GLY A 46 0.43 -13.09 1.90
N ASP A 47 0.42 -14.10 2.75
CA ASP A 47 1.24 -14.13 3.96
C ASP A 47 2.75 -14.18 3.66
N GLU A 48 3.16 -14.78 2.54
CA GLU A 48 4.57 -14.80 2.12
C GLU A 48 5.06 -13.39 1.74
N GLY A 49 4.22 -12.65 1.01
CA GLY A 49 4.49 -11.25 0.69
C GLY A 49 4.57 -10.38 1.94
N VAL A 50 3.64 -10.57 2.89
CA VAL A 50 3.66 -9.89 4.20
C VAL A 50 4.95 -10.18 4.96
N ALA A 51 5.36 -11.44 5.03
CA ALA A 51 6.57 -11.85 5.74
C ALA A 51 7.81 -11.17 5.16
N LYS A 52 7.92 -11.09 3.82
CA LYS A 52 9.04 -10.42 3.16
C LYS A 52 9.04 -8.91 3.37
N ILE A 53 7.89 -8.25 3.30
CA ILE A 53 7.76 -6.82 3.63
C ILE A 53 8.21 -6.58 5.07
N LYS A 54 7.78 -7.41 6.02
CA LYS A 54 8.20 -7.31 7.42
C LYS A 54 9.71 -7.52 7.56
N ALA A 55 10.30 -8.49 6.89
CA ALA A 55 11.75 -8.69 6.91
C ALA A 55 12.52 -7.46 6.41
N LEU A 56 12.04 -6.80 5.35
CA LEU A 56 12.61 -5.56 4.83
C LEU A 56 12.39 -4.34 5.74
N THR A 57 11.42 -4.41 6.65
CA THR A 57 10.98 -3.28 7.50
C THR A 57 11.18 -3.58 9.00
N ASN A 58 12.26 -4.28 9.33
CA ASN A 58 12.67 -4.57 10.72
C ASN A 58 11.60 -5.33 11.53
N GLY A 59 10.83 -6.18 10.87
CA GLY A 59 9.75 -6.98 11.44
C GLY A 59 8.43 -6.24 11.64
N LEU A 60 8.36 -4.94 11.35
CA LEU A 60 7.24 -4.09 11.75
C LEU A 60 6.16 -3.96 10.69
N GLY A 61 6.55 -3.94 9.41
CA GLY A 61 5.69 -3.53 8.30
C GLY A 61 5.99 -2.09 7.83
N ALA A 62 5.40 -1.73 6.70
CA ALA A 62 5.58 -0.43 6.09
C ALA A 62 4.82 0.67 6.85
N HIS A 63 5.36 1.89 6.86
CA HIS A 63 4.70 3.05 7.46
C HIS A 63 3.47 3.49 6.68
N SER A 64 3.58 3.40 5.35
CA SER A 64 2.53 3.77 4.40
C SER A 64 2.41 2.68 3.34
N VAL A 65 1.19 2.22 3.11
CA VAL A 65 0.83 1.22 2.10
C VAL A 65 -0.24 1.80 1.17
N VAL A 66 -0.08 1.61 -0.14
CA VAL A 66 -1.11 1.93 -1.14
C VAL A 66 -1.64 0.64 -1.76
N GLU A 67 -2.93 0.38 -1.57
CA GLU A 67 -3.70 -0.70 -2.18
C GLU A 67 -4.36 -0.21 -3.48
N ALA A 68 -3.92 -0.77 -4.61
CA ALA A 68 -4.36 -0.33 -5.93
C ALA A 68 -5.06 -1.43 -6.75
N VAL A 69 -5.23 -2.64 -6.21
CA VAL A 69 -5.81 -3.78 -6.95
C VAL A 69 -7.30 -3.93 -6.63
N GLY A 70 -7.69 -3.81 -5.36
CA GLY A 70 -9.11 -3.82 -4.95
C GLY A 70 -9.74 -5.22 -4.87
N ILE A 71 -8.94 -6.27 -4.67
CA ILE A 71 -9.42 -7.64 -4.42
C ILE A 71 -9.12 -8.08 -2.98
N GLU A 72 -9.79 -9.13 -2.51
CA GLU A 72 -9.68 -9.62 -1.11
C GLU A 72 -8.22 -9.87 -0.71
N GLN A 73 -7.50 -10.65 -1.53
CA GLN A 73 -6.14 -11.05 -1.23
C GLN A 73 -5.17 -9.86 -1.14
N SER A 74 -5.28 -8.89 -2.06
CA SER A 74 -4.40 -7.71 -2.05
C SER A 74 -4.72 -6.81 -0.87
N THR A 75 -6.01 -6.58 -0.59
CA THR A 75 -6.46 -5.75 0.52
C THR A 75 -6.00 -6.31 1.87
N MET A 76 -6.16 -7.62 2.09
CA MET A 76 -5.71 -8.25 3.34
C MET A 76 -4.19 -8.27 3.46
N GLN A 77 -3.46 -8.48 2.36
CA GLN A 77 -2.00 -8.33 2.34
C GLN A 77 -1.59 -6.89 2.68
N ALA A 78 -2.25 -5.86 2.13
CA ALA A 78 -1.97 -4.46 2.41
C ALA A 78 -2.20 -4.10 3.89
N ILE A 79 -3.30 -4.57 4.48
CA ILE A 79 -3.58 -4.40 5.92
C ILE A 79 -2.45 -5.00 6.75
N ARG A 80 -2.10 -6.26 6.48
CA ARG A 80 -1.09 -7.00 7.26
C ARG A 80 0.34 -6.52 7.04
N ALA A 81 0.60 -5.90 5.89
CA ALA A 81 1.88 -5.29 5.55
C ALA A 81 2.06 -3.90 6.17
N THR A 82 0.97 -3.24 6.58
CA THR A 82 1.01 -1.94 7.25
C THR A 82 1.38 -2.13 8.71
N ARG A 83 2.37 -1.37 9.21
CA ARG A 83 2.75 -1.43 10.63
C ARG A 83 1.67 -0.83 11.53
N PRO A 84 1.60 -1.22 12.82
CA PRO A 84 0.78 -0.53 13.82
C PRO A 84 1.07 0.98 13.85
N GLY A 85 0.01 1.78 13.87
CA GLY A 85 0.03 3.23 13.75
C GLY A 85 0.27 3.76 12.32
N GLY A 86 0.43 2.87 11.33
CA GLY A 86 0.68 3.22 9.93
C GLY A 86 -0.58 3.58 9.15
N HIS A 87 -0.38 3.97 7.89
CA HIS A 87 -1.44 4.39 6.98
C HIS A 87 -1.57 3.44 5.79
N MET A 88 -2.76 2.88 5.60
CA MET A 88 -3.15 2.20 4.38
C MET A 88 -4.11 3.09 3.58
N GLY A 89 -3.64 3.56 2.41
CA GLY A 89 -4.47 4.17 1.38
C GLY A 89 -5.01 3.10 0.43
N PHE A 90 -6.28 3.15 0.04
CA PHE A 90 -6.78 2.34 -1.08
C PHE A 90 -7.34 3.22 -2.18
N VAL A 91 -6.85 3.00 -3.40
CA VAL A 91 -7.21 3.71 -4.63
C VAL A 91 -8.04 2.81 -5.54
N GLY A 92 -7.81 1.50 -5.48
CA GLY A 92 -8.68 0.51 -6.13
C GLY A 92 -10.06 0.50 -5.49
N VAL A 93 -11.11 0.40 -6.32
CA VAL A 93 -12.46 0.15 -5.80
C VAL A 93 -12.52 -1.30 -5.33
N ASN A 94 -12.85 -1.50 -4.06
CA ASN A 94 -12.94 -2.84 -3.49
C ASN A 94 -14.10 -3.62 -4.14
N HIS A 95 -13.76 -4.74 -4.79
CA HIS A 95 -14.72 -5.64 -5.41
C HIS A 95 -14.66 -7.02 -4.74
N GLY A 96 -15.71 -7.34 -3.97
CA GLY A 96 -15.78 -8.62 -3.26
C GLY A 96 -14.84 -8.71 -2.05
N VAL A 97 -14.51 -7.57 -1.43
CA VAL A 97 -13.63 -7.49 -0.26
C VAL A 97 -14.44 -7.49 1.04
N SER A 98 -14.05 -8.33 1.99
CA SER A 98 -14.61 -8.43 3.34
C SER A 98 -13.50 -8.27 4.38
N ILE A 99 -13.42 -7.11 5.01
CA ILE A 99 -12.43 -6.87 6.08
C ILE A 99 -13.01 -7.30 7.42
N PRO A 100 -12.49 -8.34 8.10
CA PRO A 100 -13.01 -8.76 9.40
C PRO A 100 -12.76 -7.69 10.46
N GLY A 101 -13.81 -7.26 11.17
CA GLY A 101 -13.74 -6.22 12.19
C GLY A 101 -12.65 -6.45 13.26
N PRO A 102 -12.53 -7.66 13.85
CA PRO A 102 -11.45 -7.95 14.79
C PRO A 102 -10.05 -7.80 14.17
N GLU A 103 -9.87 -8.23 12.93
CA GLU A 103 -8.56 -8.15 12.25
C GLU A 103 -8.16 -6.70 12.00
N LEU A 104 -9.08 -5.86 11.53
CA LEU A 104 -8.83 -4.42 11.38
C LEU A 104 -8.59 -3.73 12.73
N PHE A 105 -9.36 -4.09 13.77
CA PHE A 105 -9.23 -3.52 15.10
C PHE A 105 -7.84 -3.78 15.70
N PHE A 106 -7.36 -5.02 15.64
CA PHE A 106 -6.04 -5.40 16.17
C PHE A 106 -4.88 -5.04 15.24
N ALA A 107 -5.13 -4.67 13.99
CA ALA A 107 -4.09 -4.14 13.11
C ALA A 107 -3.58 -2.75 13.58
N GLU A 108 -4.41 -1.99 14.28
CA GLU A 108 -4.08 -0.64 14.79
C GLU A 108 -3.61 0.33 13.69
N ILE A 109 -4.22 0.27 12.49
CA ILE A 109 -3.84 1.08 11.33
C ILE A 109 -4.91 2.11 10.95
N HIS A 110 -4.49 3.12 10.20
CA HIS A 110 -5.38 4.08 9.56
C HIS A 110 -5.72 3.64 8.14
N THR A 111 -6.99 3.39 7.85
CA THR A 111 -7.45 3.09 6.48
C THR A 111 -8.15 4.30 5.88
N HIS A 112 -7.73 4.74 4.69
CA HIS A 112 -8.38 5.81 3.95
C HIS A 112 -8.49 5.42 2.47
N GLY A 113 -9.62 5.71 1.84
CA GLY A 113 -9.76 5.54 0.41
C GLY A 113 -10.91 6.35 -0.13
N GLY A 114 -11.00 6.38 -1.46
CA GLY A 114 -11.97 7.19 -2.18
C GLY A 114 -11.41 7.66 -3.53
N PRO A 115 -12.27 8.24 -4.37
CA PRO A 115 -11.84 8.79 -5.65
C PRO A 115 -10.80 9.88 -5.42
N ALA A 116 -9.69 9.83 -6.17
CA ALA A 116 -8.70 10.89 -6.13
C ALA A 116 -9.34 12.20 -6.62
N PRO A 117 -9.28 13.30 -5.85
CA PRO A 117 -9.83 14.57 -6.27
C PRO A 117 -8.95 15.13 -7.41
N VAL A 118 -9.41 14.97 -8.64
CA VAL A 118 -8.78 15.61 -9.81
C VAL A 118 -9.04 17.10 -9.71
N ARG A 119 -7.97 17.89 -9.71
CA ARG A 119 -8.05 19.35 -9.75
C ARG A 119 -8.18 19.72 -11.21
N HIS A 120 -9.30 20.34 -11.59
CA HIS A 120 -9.38 21.02 -12.89
C HIS A 120 -8.66 22.37 -12.73
N GLU A 121 -7.75 22.65 -13.66
CA GLU A 121 -7.09 23.94 -13.83
C GLU A 121 -8.08 25.06 -14.22
#